data_AF-X0VGE6-F1
#
_entry.id   AF-X0VGE6-F1
#
_cell.length_a   1.000
_cell.length_b   1.000
_cell.length_c   1.000
_cell.angle_alpha   90.00
_cell.angle_beta   90.00
_cell.angle_gamma   90.00
#
_symmetry.space_group_name_H-M   'P 1'
#
loop_
_entity.id
_entity.type
_entity.pdbx_description
1 polymer ?
#
loop_
_entity_poly.entity_id
_entity_poly.type
_entity_poly.pdbx_seq_one_letter_code
_entity_poly.pdbx_strand_id
1 'polypeptide(L)'
;FILPFWEHPEKGKGRYIHQKEDGGYKIRSPWYDIEDTVRSPQEMAREIDREDVKSGDIFFTIANIDKHIALFAREPKYRFHVHFKPNTPNDAINKIFRRKDLSRISIKRGKKGPLRVWCELMMDRPDQSKTYIFGVDISKGQGASNSVISIKCKETGEKIAEWCDANTPPYEMARIAIALAIWCGGRPPRRLPFLKWENNGPGWDFGKIVVRDFNYPYYHTKVKPGMIIDKKAKNYGFQTNPQSKYELLALYDRILAHGGYINH
;
A
#
# COMPACT_ATOMS: atom_id res chain seq x y z
N PHE A 1 -30.76 -10.36 13.09
CA PHE A 1 -31.19 -9.00 12.70
C PHE A 1 -30.42 -8.02 13.59
N ILE A 2 -29.54 -7.17 13.05
CA ILE A 2 -28.78 -6.22 13.87
C ILE A 2 -29.59 -4.91 13.92
N LEU A 3 -30.32 -4.71 15.00
CA LEU A 3 -31.12 -3.50 15.22
C LEU A 3 -30.21 -2.27 15.37
N PRO A 4 -30.51 -1.14 14.72
CA PRO A 4 -29.81 0.11 14.99
C PRO A 4 -29.99 0.52 16.45
N PHE A 5 -29.06 1.29 17.00
CA PHE A 5 -29.04 1.55 18.45
C PHE A 5 -30.34 2.20 18.94
N TRP A 6 -30.98 3.04 18.11
CA TRP A 6 -32.25 3.70 18.45
C TRP A 6 -33.44 2.75 18.52
N GLU A 7 -33.37 1.55 17.93
CA GLU A 7 -34.39 0.50 18.03
C GLU A 7 -34.05 -0.56 19.09
N HIS A 8 -32.86 -0.48 19.68
CA HIS A 8 -32.44 -1.42 20.71
C HIS A 8 -33.13 -1.10 22.05
N PRO A 9 -33.71 -2.09 22.75
CA PRO A 9 -34.49 -1.86 23.98
C PRO A 9 -33.69 -1.17 25.09
N GLU A 10 -32.39 -1.44 25.19
CA GLU A 10 -31.50 -0.79 26.14
C GLU A 10 -30.83 0.48 25.58
N LYS A 11 -30.14 0.40 24.43
CA LYS A 11 -29.37 1.53 23.87
C LYS A 11 -30.24 2.68 23.35
N GLY A 12 -31.48 2.39 22.93
CA GLY A 12 -32.44 3.38 22.45
C GLY A 12 -33.38 3.90 23.54
N LYS A 13 -33.24 3.42 24.79
CA LYS A 13 -34.08 3.84 25.91
C LYS A 13 -33.89 5.32 26.18
N GLY A 14 -34.99 6.08 26.19
CA GLY A 14 -34.96 7.53 26.39
C GLY A 14 -34.38 8.31 25.20
N ARG A 15 -34.45 7.77 23.98
CA ARG A 15 -34.00 8.47 22.77
C ARG A 15 -34.70 9.82 22.58
N TYR A 16 -33.96 10.79 22.08
CA TYR A 16 -34.43 12.14 21.78
C TYR A 16 -33.83 12.64 20.46
N ILE A 17 -34.43 13.68 19.89
CA ILE A 17 -33.93 14.31 18.66
C ILE A 17 -33.07 15.51 19.06
N HIS A 18 -31.87 15.58 18.52
CA HIS A 18 -30.91 16.67 18.71
C HIS A 18 -30.70 17.39 17.38
N GLN A 19 -30.84 18.72 17.40
CA GLN A 19 -30.59 19.54 16.21
C GLN A 19 -29.09 19.83 16.10
N LYS A 20 -28.50 19.48 14.96
CA LYS A 20 -27.10 19.77 14.62
C LYS A 20 -26.95 21.25 14.28
N GLU A 21 -25.75 21.80 14.50
CA GLU A 21 -25.41 23.19 14.17
C GLU A 21 -25.55 23.52 12.67
N ASP A 22 -25.47 22.52 11.80
CA ASP A 22 -25.65 22.64 10.34
C ASP A 22 -27.12 22.65 9.89
N GLY A 23 -28.07 22.61 10.83
CA GLY A 23 -29.50 22.59 10.55
C GLY A 23 -30.11 21.19 10.35
N GLY A 24 -29.33 20.12 10.49
CA GLY A 24 -29.83 18.74 10.47
C GLY A 24 -30.40 18.26 11.82
N TYR A 25 -31.07 17.11 11.82
CA TYR A 25 -31.54 16.44 13.05
C TYR A 25 -30.84 15.08 13.21
N LYS A 26 -30.43 14.75 14.44
CA LYS A 26 -29.81 13.47 14.82
C LYS A 26 -30.57 12.83 15.96
N ILE A 27 -30.76 11.52 15.92
CA ILE A 27 -31.32 10.77 17.06
C ILE A 27 -30.18 10.49 18.03
N ARG A 28 -30.36 10.83 19.31
CA ARG A 28 -29.44 10.54 20.42
C ARG A 28 -30.17 9.80 21.54
N SER A 29 -29.43 9.27 22.50
CA SER A 29 -29.95 8.64 23.73
C SER A 29 -28.94 8.81 24.87
N PRO A 30 -29.31 8.65 26.14
CA PRO A 30 -28.36 8.71 27.25
C PRO A 30 -27.17 7.76 27.09
N TRP A 31 -27.39 6.58 26.49
CA TRP A 31 -26.30 5.66 26.16
C TRP A 31 -25.41 6.22 25.04
N TYR A 32 -26.01 6.78 23.99
CA TYR A 32 -25.28 7.44 22.91
C TYR A 32 -24.37 8.55 23.43
N ASP A 33 -24.87 9.36 24.35
CA ASP A 33 -24.13 10.51 24.92
C ASP A 33 -22.92 10.07 25.73
N ILE A 34 -23.02 8.95 26.44
CA ILE A 34 -21.87 8.36 27.14
C ILE A 34 -20.85 7.88 26.11
N GLU A 35 -21.25 7.10 25.11
CA GLU A 35 -20.31 6.58 24.10
C GLU A 35 -19.62 7.70 23.31
N ASP A 36 -20.31 8.82 23.05
CA ASP A 36 -19.77 10.02 22.37
C ASP A 36 -18.62 10.69 23.14
N THR A 37 -18.57 10.50 24.47
CA THR A 37 -17.46 10.99 25.31
C THR A 37 -16.26 10.06 25.36
N VAL A 38 -16.45 8.77 25.07
CA VAL A 38 -15.43 7.73 25.25
C VAL A 38 -14.84 7.27 23.91
N ARG A 39 -15.60 7.37 22.82
CA ARG A 39 -15.20 6.94 21.48
C ARG A 39 -14.79 8.12 20.61
N SER A 40 -13.95 7.84 19.61
CA SER A 40 -13.66 8.83 18.58
C SER A 40 -14.90 9.13 17.73
N PRO A 41 -15.02 10.34 17.13
CA PRO A 41 -16.12 10.67 16.23
C PRO A 41 -16.29 9.67 15.07
N GLN A 42 -15.19 9.07 14.62
CA GLN A 42 -15.16 8.07 13.56
C GLN A 42 -15.74 6.70 14.01
N GLU A 43 -15.47 6.29 15.26
CA GLU A 43 -16.08 5.09 15.84
C GLU A 43 -17.56 5.29 16.14
N MET A 44 -17.97 6.50 16.56
CA MET A 44 -19.38 6.87 16.71
C MET A 44 -20.12 6.75 15.37
N ALA A 45 -19.58 7.35 14.30
CA ALA A 45 -20.16 7.30 12.97
C ALA A 45 -20.32 5.86 12.44
N ARG A 46 -19.30 5.02 12.65
CA ARG A 46 -19.27 3.64 12.10
C ARG A 46 -20.09 2.64 12.90
N GLU A 47 -19.83 2.55 14.21
CA GLU A 47 -20.38 1.48 15.04
C GLU A 47 -21.79 1.79 15.52
N ILE A 48 -22.10 3.07 15.68
CA ILE A 48 -23.34 3.52 16.32
C ILE A 48 -24.26 4.18 15.29
N ASP A 49 -23.81 5.21 14.59
CA ASP A 49 -24.65 5.94 13.63
C ASP A 49 -24.87 5.16 12.32
N ARG A 50 -24.02 4.16 12.04
CA ARG A 50 -24.02 3.39 10.78
C ARG A 50 -23.99 4.30 9.56
N GLU A 51 -23.31 5.42 9.68
CA GLU A 51 -23.08 6.31 8.56
C GLU A 51 -22.02 5.67 7.66
N ASP A 52 -22.39 5.36 6.42
CA ASP A 52 -21.42 4.99 5.39
C ASP A 52 -20.51 6.21 5.16
N VAL A 53 -19.23 6.05 5.49
CA VAL A 53 -18.21 7.09 5.35
C VAL A 53 -18.24 7.63 3.92
N LYS A 54 -18.69 8.88 3.77
CA LYS A 54 -18.68 9.58 2.48
C LYS A 54 -17.24 9.80 2.05
N SER A 55 -17.01 9.71 0.75
CA SER A 55 -15.72 10.01 0.11
C SER A 55 -15.30 11.46 0.40
N GLY A 56 -14.52 11.66 1.46
CA GLY A 56 -14.06 12.97 1.91
C GLY A 56 -13.51 13.01 3.34
N ASP A 57 -13.87 12.05 4.19
CA ASP A 57 -13.35 12.03 5.57
C ASP A 57 -11.87 11.62 5.63
N ILE A 58 -11.10 12.35 6.44
CA ILE A 58 -9.67 12.17 6.63
C ILE A 58 -9.47 10.86 7.41
N PHE A 59 -9.05 9.79 6.72
CA PHE A 59 -8.79 8.47 7.30
C PHE A 59 -7.72 8.49 8.41
N PHE A 60 -6.78 9.43 8.30
CA PHE A 60 -5.68 9.60 9.23
C PHE A 60 -5.96 10.84 10.08
N THR A 61 -5.77 10.74 11.39
CA THR A 61 -5.87 11.91 12.24
C THR A 61 -4.63 12.80 12.06
N ILE A 62 -4.82 14.12 11.99
CA ILE A 62 -3.72 15.10 11.81
C ILE A 62 -2.66 14.91 12.90
N ALA A 63 -3.09 14.69 14.14
CA ALA A 63 -2.18 14.45 15.27
C ALA A 63 -1.27 13.22 15.08
N ASN A 64 -1.80 12.11 14.54
CA ASN A 64 -0.99 10.92 14.24
C ASN A 64 0.01 11.21 13.11
N ILE A 65 -0.41 11.93 12.07
CA ILE A 65 0.47 12.32 10.96
C ILE A 65 1.60 13.21 11.46
N ASP A 66 1.30 14.29 12.18
CA ASP A 66 2.29 15.25 12.66
C ASP A 66 3.30 14.60 13.60
N LYS A 67 2.83 13.74 14.50
CA LYS A 67 3.70 12.95 15.38
C LYS A 67 4.61 12.02 14.58
N HIS A 68 4.08 11.34 13.56
CA HIS A 68 4.86 10.45 12.72
C HIS A 68 5.91 11.21 11.91
N ILE A 69 5.54 12.37 11.35
CA ILE A 69 6.46 13.27 10.63
C ILE A 69 7.59 13.71 11.58
N ALA A 70 7.25 14.23 12.75
CA ALA A 70 8.24 14.74 13.71
C ALA A 70 9.24 13.67 14.16
N LEU A 71 8.81 12.41 14.26
CA LEU A 71 9.66 11.30 14.71
C LEU A 71 10.48 10.65 13.58
N PHE A 72 9.93 10.59 12.36
CA PHE A 72 10.45 9.67 11.35
C PHE A 72 10.68 10.27 9.96
N ALA A 73 10.17 11.47 9.68
CA ALA A 73 10.41 12.11 8.39
C ALA A 73 11.89 12.43 8.23
N ARG A 74 12.46 12.02 7.11
CA ARG A 74 13.87 12.28 6.81
C ARG A 74 14.13 12.33 5.31
N GLU A 75 15.10 13.16 4.93
CA GLU A 75 15.58 13.19 3.55
C GLU A 75 16.16 11.83 3.14
N PRO A 76 15.96 11.39 1.88
CA PRO A 76 16.55 10.16 1.41
C PRO A 76 18.08 10.29 1.34
N LYS A 77 18.77 9.28 1.86
CA LYS A 77 20.24 9.19 1.83
C LYS A 77 20.77 9.11 0.41
N TYR A 78 20.03 8.42 -0.47
CA TYR A 78 20.45 8.21 -1.85
C TYR A 78 19.30 8.42 -2.82
N ARG A 79 19.66 8.87 -4.03
CA ARG A 79 18.76 8.94 -5.18
C ARG A 79 19.38 8.28 -6.39
N PHE A 80 18.59 7.45 -7.09
CA PHE A 80 19.06 6.69 -8.24
C PHE A 80 18.10 6.70 -9.42
N HIS A 81 18.65 6.52 -10.61
CA HIS A 81 17.95 6.04 -11.79
C HIS A 81 18.17 4.53 -11.90
N VAL A 82 17.08 3.76 -12.00
CA VAL A 82 17.13 2.30 -12.10
C VAL A 82 16.39 1.86 -13.34
N HIS A 83 17.11 1.23 -14.26
CA HIS A 83 16.56 0.72 -15.52
C HIS A 83 17.28 -0.57 -15.91
N PHE A 84 16.67 -1.36 -16.79
CA PHE A 84 17.45 -2.34 -17.54
C PHE A 84 18.44 -1.63 -18.46
N LYS A 85 19.60 -2.25 -18.71
CA LYS A 85 20.54 -1.75 -19.72
C LYS A 85 19.87 -1.71 -21.11
N PRO A 86 20.32 -0.82 -22.01
CA PRO A 86 19.79 -0.73 -23.38
C PRO A 86 19.77 -2.10 -24.07
N ASN A 87 18.82 -2.28 -24.98
CA ASN A 87 18.64 -3.53 -25.75
C ASN A 87 18.37 -4.77 -24.89
N THR A 88 17.80 -4.63 -23.70
CA THR A 88 17.29 -5.77 -22.93
C THR A 88 15.89 -6.13 -23.42
N PRO A 89 15.71 -7.21 -24.19
CA PRO A 89 14.40 -7.57 -24.73
C PRO A 89 13.52 -8.19 -23.62
N ASN A 90 12.20 -8.12 -23.81
CA ASN A 90 11.24 -8.56 -22.79
C ASN A 90 11.29 -10.06 -22.50
N ASP A 91 11.46 -10.86 -23.54
CA ASP A 91 11.57 -12.33 -23.46
C ASP A 91 12.78 -12.79 -22.63
N ALA A 92 13.82 -11.95 -22.54
CA ALA A 92 14.98 -12.21 -21.70
C ALA A 92 14.73 -11.90 -20.21
N ILE A 93 13.74 -11.08 -19.85
CA ILE A 93 13.53 -10.63 -18.46
C ILE A 93 13.34 -11.80 -17.50
N ASN A 94 12.60 -12.83 -17.92
CA ASN A 94 12.39 -14.04 -17.12
C ASN A 94 13.73 -14.73 -16.76
N LYS A 95 14.60 -14.90 -17.75
CA LYS A 95 15.93 -15.49 -17.55
C LYS A 95 16.80 -14.61 -16.65
N ILE A 96 16.70 -13.29 -16.79
CA ILE A 96 17.50 -12.31 -16.02
C ILE A 96 17.15 -12.37 -14.53
N PHE A 97 15.88 -12.27 -14.14
CA PHE A 97 15.56 -12.29 -12.70
C PHE A 97 15.74 -13.69 -12.08
N ARG A 98 15.54 -14.78 -12.84
CA ARG A 98 15.80 -16.14 -12.34
C ARG A 98 17.27 -16.32 -11.97
N ARG A 99 18.17 -15.81 -12.81
CA ARG A 99 19.62 -15.78 -12.57
C ARG A 99 20.05 -14.69 -11.58
N LYS A 100 19.15 -13.73 -11.29
CA LYS A 100 19.42 -12.55 -10.46
C LYS A 100 20.60 -11.75 -11.04
N ASP A 101 20.62 -11.63 -12.37
CA ASP A 101 21.73 -11.06 -13.12
C ASP A 101 21.75 -9.52 -13.01
N LEU A 102 22.47 -9.04 -11.99
CA LEU A 102 22.69 -7.61 -11.74
C LEU A 102 23.42 -6.92 -12.90
N SER A 103 24.19 -7.65 -13.71
CA SER A 103 24.95 -7.06 -14.82
C SER A 103 24.04 -6.45 -15.89
N ARG A 104 22.75 -6.83 -15.91
CA ARG A 104 21.73 -6.31 -16.83
C ARG A 104 20.98 -5.10 -16.27
N ILE A 105 21.21 -4.74 -15.01
CA ILE A 105 20.58 -3.59 -14.36
C ILE A 105 21.56 -2.41 -14.39
N SER A 106 21.06 -1.23 -14.73
CA SER A 106 21.79 0.03 -14.60
C SER A 106 21.23 0.80 -13.40
N ILE A 107 22.11 1.11 -12.45
CA ILE A 107 21.79 1.84 -11.22
C ILE A 107 22.78 2.98 -11.13
N LYS A 108 22.31 4.20 -11.38
CA LYS A 108 23.16 5.38 -11.44
C LYS A 108 22.67 6.39 -10.42
N ARG A 109 23.58 6.90 -9.59
CA ARG A 109 23.27 8.01 -8.67
C ARG A 109 22.85 9.23 -9.49
N GLY A 110 21.80 9.91 -9.04
CA GLY A 110 21.31 11.11 -9.70
C GLY A 110 20.56 11.99 -8.72
N LYS A 111 20.89 13.30 -8.70
CA LYS A 111 20.24 14.26 -7.79
C LYS A 111 18.71 14.29 -7.94
N LYS A 112 18.22 14.03 -9.17
CA LYS A 112 16.79 13.97 -9.52
C LYS A 112 16.32 12.54 -9.85
N GLY A 113 17.03 11.52 -9.34
CA GLY A 113 16.64 10.13 -9.53
C GLY A 113 15.25 9.84 -8.94
N PRO A 114 14.37 9.11 -9.66
CA PRO A 114 13.03 8.77 -9.19
C PRO A 114 13.04 7.77 -8.02
N LEU A 115 14.10 6.97 -7.88
CA LEU A 115 14.29 6.10 -6.71
C LEU A 115 14.91 6.90 -5.57
N ARG A 116 14.20 7.02 -4.46
CA ARG A 116 14.64 7.53 -3.16
C ARG A 116 14.94 6.35 -2.24
N VAL A 117 16.03 6.41 -1.47
CA VAL A 117 16.44 5.35 -0.55
C VAL A 117 16.82 5.95 0.80
N TRP A 118 16.27 5.42 1.88
CA TRP A 118 16.46 5.88 3.26
C TRP A 118 17.31 4.94 4.12
N CYS A 119 17.46 3.68 3.71
CA CYS A 119 18.30 2.73 4.43
C CYS A 119 19.78 2.87 4.05
N GLU A 120 20.66 2.33 4.90
CA GLU A 120 22.04 2.09 4.49
C GLU A 120 22.13 0.98 3.45
N LEU A 121 23.10 1.12 2.55
CA LEU A 121 23.37 0.15 1.51
C LEU A 121 24.61 -0.65 1.86
N MET A 122 24.51 -1.97 1.80
CA MET A 122 25.63 -2.90 1.92
C MET A 122 26.02 -3.39 0.53
N MET A 123 27.23 -3.04 0.09
CA MET A 123 27.69 -3.32 -1.28
C MET A 123 26.71 -2.78 -2.33
N ASP A 124 26.35 -1.50 -2.21
CA ASP A 124 25.43 -0.76 -3.09
C ASP A 124 23.99 -1.32 -3.20
N ARG A 125 23.58 -2.15 -2.23
CA ARG A 125 22.25 -2.76 -2.21
C ARG A 125 21.64 -2.76 -0.80
N PRO A 126 20.31 -2.85 -0.67
CA PRO A 126 19.68 -3.10 0.63
C PRO A 126 20.20 -4.38 1.26
N ASP A 127 20.02 -4.54 2.57
CA ASP A 127 20.46 -5.71 3.32
C ASP A 127 19.93 -7.02 2.73
N GLN A 128 20.81 -7.88 2.22
CA GLN A 128 20.44 -9.14 1.58
C GLN A 128 20.05 -10.25 2.58
N SER A 129 20.14 -10.00 3.88
CA SER A 129 19.64 -10.91 4.93
C SER A 129 18.17 -10.70 5.26
N LYS A 130 17.58 -9.58 4.82
CA LYS A 130 16.19 -9.16 5.13
C LYS A 130 15.22 -9.46 4.00
N THR A 131 13.93 -9.42 4.32
CA THR A 131 12.82 -9.67 3.40
C THR A 131 12.13 -8.36 3.03
N TYR A 132 11.88 -8.19 1.73
CA TYR A 132 11.28 -6.97 1.21
C TYR A 132 9.92 -7.20 0.57
N ILE A 133 9.05 -6.21 0.70
CA ILE A 133 7.71 -6.19 0.13
C ILE A 133 7.58 -4.91 -0.68
N PHE A 134 7.15 -5.04 -1.93
CA PHE A 134 6.85 -3.91 -2.81
C PHE A 134 5.34 -3.68 -2.80
N GLY A 135 4.92 -2.49 -2.37
CA GLY A 135 3.59 -1.96 -2.61
C GLY A 135 3.63 -1.11 -3.87
N VAL A 136 2.83 -1.45 -4.88
CA VAL A 136 2.84 -0.81 -6.18
C VAL A 136 1.46 -0.18 -6.41
N ASP A 137 1.45 1.13 -6.62
CA ASP A 137 0.28 1.90 -7.04
C ASP A 137 0.58 2.52 -8.41
N ILE A 138 -0.34 2.36 -9.36
CA ILE A 138 -0.03 2.57 -10.78
C ILE A 138 -1.05 3.54 -11.35
N SER A 139 -0.52 4.67 -11.83
CA SER A 139 -1.29 5.64 -12.58
C SER A 139 -1.37 5.25 -14.07
N LYS A 140 -2.11 6.04 -14.85
CA LYS A 140 -2.12 5.90 -16.32
C LYS A 140 -0.81 6.35 -16.99
N GLY A 141 0.10 7.03 -16.27
CA GLY A 141 1.36 7.52 -16.83
C GLY A 141 1.21 8.76 -17.75
N GLN A 142 0.18 9.57 -17.54
CA GLN A 142 -0.14 10.76 -18.36
C GLN A 142 0.20 12.08 -17.66
N GLY A 143 1.04 12.05 -16.61
CA GLY A 143 1.45 13.24 -15.86
C GLY A 143 0.43 13.75 -14.84
N ALA A 144 -0.82 13.30 -14.88
CA ALA A 144 -1.87 13.73 -13.95
C ALA A 144 -1.78 13.08 -12.55
N SER A 145 -1.19 11.89 -12.44
CA SER A 145 -0.96 11.20 -11.17
C SER A 145 0.31 10.36 -11.23
N ASN A 146 0.92 10.13 -10.06
CA ASN A 146 2.17 9.39 -9.95
C ASN A 146 1.93 7.88 -9.92
N SER A 147 2.80 7.13 -10.60
CA SER A 147 3.02 5.71 -10.33
C SER A 147 4.08 5.58 -9.24
N VAL A 148 3.84 4.72 -8.25
CA VAL A 148 4.67 4.58 -7.04
C VAL A 148 5.01 3.13 -6.76
N ILE A 149 6.25 2.85 -6.38
CA ILE A 149 6.70 1.59 -5.75
C ILE A 149 7.25 1.94 -4.38
N SER A 150 6.53 1.57 -3.33
CA SER A 150 7.00 1.65 -1.95
C SER A 150 7.65 0.32 -1.53
N ILE A 151 8.88 0.38 -1.03
CA ILE A 151 9.66 -0.79 -0.62
C ILE A 151 9.73 -0.84 0.90
N LYS A 152 9.04 -1.82 1.49
CA LYS A 152 9.04 -2.08 2.93
C LYS A 152 10.01 -3.21 3.27
N CYS A 153 10.81 -3.03 4.33
CA CYS A 153 11.48 -4.13 5.01
C CYS A 153 10.52 -4.80 6.01
N LYS A 154 10.34 -6.12 5.88
CA LYS A 154 9.40 -6.88 6.72
C LYS A 154 9.87 -6.93 8.18
N GLU A 155 11.17 -7.12 8.39
CA GLU A 155 11.76 -7.32 9.71
C GLU A 155 11.84 -6.03 10.53
N THR A 156 12.18 -4.90 9.90
CA THR A 156 12.26 -3.61 10.62
C THR A 156 10.92 -2.86 10.65
N GLY A 157 9.98 -3.22 9.77
CA GLY A 157 8.73 -2.47 9.62
C GLY A 157 8.90 -1.14 8.87
N GLU A 158 10.11 -0.79 8.42
CA GLU A 158 10.40 0.50 7.79
C GLU A 158 10.18 0.49 6.27
N LYS A 159 9.79 1.63 5.72
CA LYS A 159 9.91 1.95 4.30
C LYS A 159 11.36 2.29 3.98
N ILE A 160 12.06 1.41 3.26
CA ILE A 160 13.49 1.60 3.00
C ILE A 160 13.77 2.37 1.70
N ALA A 161 12.84 2.36 0.75
CA ALA A 161 12.98 3.01 -0.55
C ALA A 161 11.62 3.25 -1.21
N GLU A 162 11.59 4.19 -2.14
CA GLU A 162 10.42 4.55 -2.93
C GLU A 162 10.84 4.95 -4.32
N TRP A 163 10.19 4.40 -5.33
CA TRP A 163 10.30 4.89 -6.69
C TRP A 163 9.00 5.61 -7.05
N CYS A 164 9.09 6.80 -7.64
CA CYS A 164 7.93 7.61 -7.99
C CYS A 164 8.16 8.39 -9.29
N ASP A 165 7.22 8.28 -10.23
CA ASP A 165 7.20 9.06 -11.48
C ASP A 165 5.77 9.16 -12.07
N ALA A 166 5.45 10.31 -12.68
CA ALA A 166 4.13 10.60 -13.24
C ALA A 166 3.94 10.17 -14.71
N ASN A 167 5.05 9.92 -15.41
CA ASN A 167 5.08 9.77 -16.87
C ASN A 167 5.39 8.34 -17.31
N THR A 168 5.56 7.43 -16.35
CA THR A 168 5.90 6.04 -16.62
C THR A 168 4.62 5.22 -16.83
N PRO A 169 4.36 4.71 -18.05
CA PRO A 169 3.19 3.89 -18.33
C PRO A 169 3.32 2.49 -17.69
N PRO A 170 2.20 1.74 -17.55
CA PRO A 170 2.19 0.44 -16.87
C PRO A 170 3.21 -0.59 -17.39
N TYR A 171 3.48 -0.58 -18.69
CA TYR A 171 4.45 -1.47 -19.31
C TYR A 171 5.90 -1.16 -18.90
N GLU A 172 6.28 0.11 -18.89
CA GLU A 172 7.60 0.52 -18.42
C GLU A 172 7.73 0.33 -16.91
N MET A 173 6.64 0.58 -16.18
CA MET A 173 6.54 0.34 -14.75
C MET A 173 6.81 -1.13 -14.41
N ALA A 174 6.29 -2.08 -15.20
CA ALA A 174 6.59 -3.50 -15.03
C ALA A 174 8.09 -3.79 -15.15
N ARG A 175 8.76 -3.21 -16.16
CA ARG A 175 10.22 -3.36 -16.34
C ARG A 175 10.99 -2.76 -15.17
N ILE A 176 10.60 -1.57 -14.70
CA ILE A 176 11.21 -0.89 -13.55
C ILE A 176 11.02 -1.71 -12.27
N ALA A 177 9.82 -2.25 -12.03
CA ALA A 177 9.54 -3.10 -10.87
C ALA A 177 10.44 -4.33 -10.84
N ILE A 178 10.66 -5.01 -11.97
CA ILE A 178 11.58 -6.17 -12.02
C ILE A 178 13.03 -5.74 -11.84
N ALA A 179 13.46 -4.65 -12.47
CA ALA A 179 14.82 -4.13 -12.29
C ALA A 179 15.12 -3.79 -10.82
N LEU A 180 14.17 -3.10 -10.16
CA LEU A 180 14.21 -2.81 -8.74
C LEU A 180 14.16 -4.08 -7.88
N ALA A 181 13.38 -5.08 -8.28
CA ALA A 181 13.31 -6.35 -7.55
C ALA A 181 14.64 -7.09 -7.55
N ILE A 182 15.33 -7.13 -8.70
CA ILE A 182 16.67 -7.72 -8.83
C ILE A 182 17.67 -6.92 -8.01
N TRP A 183 17.66 -5.59 -8.09
CA TRP A 183 18.54 -4.74 -7.27
C TRP A 183 18.27 -4.89 -5.78
N CYS A 184 17.02 -4.83 -5.34
CA CYS A 184 16.65 -4.92 -3.93
C CYS A 184 17.01 -6.30 -3.36
N GLY A 185 16.75 -7.37 -4.12
CA GLY A 185 17.07 -8.74 -3.72
C GLY A 185 16.34 -9.18 -2.45
N GLY A 186 17.09 -9.68 -1.47
CA GLY A 186 16.60 -10.09 -0.15
C GLY A 186 17.07 -11.46 0.29
N ARG A 187 16.48 -11.96 1.38
CA ARG A 187 16.88 -13.19 2.06
C ARG A 187 16.79 -14.44 1.16
N PRO A 188 17.77 -15.36 1.23
CA PRO A 188 17.65 -16.70 0.65
C PRO A 188 16.44 -17.49 1.21
N PRO A 189 15.87 -18.44 0.44
CA PRO A 189 16.28 -18.85 -0.91
C PRO A 189 15.72 -17.92 -2.01
N ARG A 190 14.70 -17.12 -1.71
CA ARG A 190 13.95 -16.35 -2.72
C ARG A 190 14.82 -15.26 -3.37
N ARG A 191 15.53 -14.47 -2.56
CA ARG A 191 16.37 -13.34 -3.00
C ARG A 191 15.66 -12.37 -3.95
N LEU A 192 14.36 -12.22 -3.77
CA LEU A 192 13.48 -11.36 -4.55
C LEU A 192 12.35 -10.86 -3.63
N PRO A 193 11.92 -9.60 -3.77
CA PRO A 193 10.83 -9.05 -2.98
C PRO A 193 9.48 -9.65 -3.36
N PHE A 194 8.54 -9.57 -2.41
CA PHE A 194 7.15 -9.93 -2.65
C PHE A 194 6.38 -8.73 -3.20
N LEU A 195 5.72 -8.89 -4.35
CA LEU A 195 4.99 -7.80 -5.02
C LEU A 195 3.51 -7.80 -4.63
N LYS A 196 3.00 -6.63 -4.27
CA LYS A 196 1.58 -6.33 -4.04
C LYS A 196 1.21 -5.09 -4.84
N TRP A 197 0.17 -5.17 -5.67
CA TRP A 197 -0.34 -4.02 -6.42
C TRP A 197 -1.86 -3.98 -6.37
N GLU A 198 -2.44 -2.79 -6.48
CA GLU A 198 -3.87 -2.65 -6.75
C GLU A 198 -4.17 -3.13 -8.17
N ASN A 199 -5.07 -4.09 -8.34
CA ASN A 199 -5.38 -4.69 -9.65
C ASN A 199 -6.50 -3.95 -10.40
N ASN A 200 -6.85 -2.75 -9.97
CA ASN A 200 -7.87 -1.92 -10.63
C ASN A 200 -7.23 -1.09 -11.75
N GLY A 201 -7.95 -0.96 -12.87
CA GLY A 201 -7.53 -0.12 -13.99
C GLY A 201 -6.12 -0.47 -14.50
N PRO A 202 -5.15 0.49 -14.53
CA PRO A 202 -3.78 0.28 -15.00
C PRO A 202 -3.03 -0.88 -14.33
N GLY A 203 -3.41 -1.22 -13.10
CA GLY A 203 -2.82 -2.34 -12.36
C GLY A 203 -3.09 -3.71 -12.98
N TRP A 204 -4.17 -3.86 -13.74
CA TRP A 204 -4.47 -5.10 -14.46
C TRP A 204 -3.43 -5.37 -15.56
N ASP A 205 -3.10 -4.37 -16.38
CA ASP A 205 -2.10 -4.48 -17.44
C ASP A 205 -0.71 -4.74 -16.87
N PHE A 206 -0.32 -4.01 -15.82
CA PHE A 206 0.92 -4.27 -15.10
C PHE A 206 0.99 -5.71 -14.58
N GLY A 207 -0.08 -6.18 -13.91
CA GLY A 207 -0.16 -7.52 -13.37
C GLY A 207 -0.05 -8.59 -14.45
N LYS A 208 -0.71 -8.38 -15.60
CA LYS A 208 -0.59 -9.25 -16.77
C LYS A 208 0.85 -9.36 -17.24
N ILE A 209 1.56 -8.25 -17.39
CA ILE A 209 2.96 -8.24 -17.87
C ILE A 209 3.87 -8.94 -16.85
N VAL A 210 3.79 -8.55 -15.58
CA VAL A 210 4.65 -9.11 -14.51
C VAL A 210 4.43 -10.61 -14.34
N VAL A 211 3.17 -11.07 -14.36
CA VAL A 211 2.82 -12.47 -14.05
C VAL A 211 2.86 -13.36 -15.28
N ARG A 212 2.36 -12.91 -16.43
CA ARG A 212 2.23 -13.77 -17.63
C ARG A 212 3.43 -13.64 -18.56
N ASP A 213 3.88 -12.43 -18.82
CA ASP A 213 4.91 -12.18 -19.82
C ASP A 213 6.30 -12.37 -19.21
N PHE A 214 6.51 -11.84 -18.00
CA PHE A 214 7.78 -11.99 -17.28
C PHE A 214 7.81 -13.26 -16.42
N ASN A 215 6.66 -13.81 -16.01
CA ASN A 215 6.57 -14.97 -15.10
C ASN A 215 7.22 -14.74 -13.74
N TYR A 216 7.08 -13.53 -13.18
CA TYR A 216 7.57 -13.21 -11.85
C TYR A 216 6.88 -14.11 -10.80
N PRO A 217 7.62 -14.78 -9.89
CA PRO A 217 7.04 -15.86 -9.08
C PRO A 217 6.47 -15.42 -7.72
N TYR A 218 6.77 -14.20 -7.23
CA TYR A 218 6.48 -13.81 -5.84
C TYR A 218 5.53 -12.62 -5.76
N TYR A 219 4.24 -12.89 -5.84
CA TYR A 219 3.22 -11.85 -5.82
C TYR A 219 1.99 -12.23 -5.00
N HIS A 220 1.20 -11.22 -4.64
CA HIS A 220 -0.08 -11.42 -3.97
C HIS A 220 -1.13 -11.98 -4.91
N THR A 221 -1.80 -13.02 -4.45
CA THR A 221 -2.98 -13.60 -5.06
C THR A 221 -4.12 -13.62 -4.06
N LYS A 222 -5.35 -13.45 -4.57
CA LYS A 222 -6.55 -13.62 -3.76
C LYS A 222 -6.81 -15.12 -3.59
N VAL A 223 -6.55 -15.66 -2.42
CA VAL A 223 -6.89 -17.04 -2.06
C VAL A 223 -8.21 -17.02 -1.28
N LYS A 224 -9.23 -17.72 -1.77
CA LYS A 224 -10.46 -17.94 -0.99
C LYS A 224 -10.19 -19.04 0.05
N PRO A 225 -10.67 -18.90 1.30
CA PRO A 225 -10.58 -19.97 2.30
C PRO A 225 -11.19 -21.26 1.73
N GLY A 226 -10.47 -22.39 1.82
CA GLY A 226 -10.94 -23.70 1.34
C GLY A 226 -10.60 -24.07 -0.11
N MET A 227 -9.99 -23.17 -0.91
CA MET A 227 -9.51 -23.54 -2.24
C MET A 227 -8.05 -24.02 -2.21
N ILE A 228 -7.80 -25.21 -2.77
CA ILE A 228 -6.46 -25.63 -3.19
C ILE A 228 -5.98 -24.60 -4.22
N ILE A 229 -4.80 -24.04 -4.02
CA ILE A 229 -4.24 -22.99 -4.89
C ILE A 229 -4.06 -23.57 -6.29
N ASP A 230 -5.04 -23.34 -7.16
CA ASP A 230 -4.88 -23.65 -8.57
C ASP A 230 -3.87 -22.65 -9.16
N LYS A 231 -2.69 -23.15 -9.52
CA LYS A 231 -1.56 -22.35 -10.04
C LYS A 231 -1.90 -21.55 -11.30
N LYS A 232 -3.07 -21.81 -11.91
CA LYS A 232 -3.60 -21.10 -13.10
C LYS A 232 -4.64 -20.02 -12.79
N ALA A 233 -5.04 -19.82 -11.53
CA ALA A 233 -6.05 -18.83 -11.19
C ALA A 233 -5.59 -17.41 -11.57
N LYS A 234 -6.40 -16.72 -12.38
CA LYS A 234 -6.17 -15.37 -12.95
C LYS A 234 -6.22 -14.23 -11.91
N ASN A 235 -6.03 -14.54 -10.62
CA ASN A 235 -6.33 -13.63 -9.51
C ASN A 235 -5.03 -13.10 -8.90
N TYR A 236 -4.31 -12.29 -9.68
CA TYR A 236 -3.13 -11.58 -9.21
C TYR A 236 -3.48 -10.16 -8.76
N GLY A 237 -2.71 -9.64 -7.81
CA GLY A 237 -2.93 -8.31 -7.25
C GLY A 237 -4.08 -8.25 -6.24
N PHE A 238 -4.20 -7.09 -5.61
CA PHE A 238 -5.22 -6.77 -4.62
C PHE A 238 -6.38 -6.07 -5.31
N GLN A 239 -7.56 -6.67 -5.29
CA GLN A 239 -8.76 -6.06 -5.83
C GLN A 239 -9.46 -5.27 -4.72
N THR A 240 -9.49 -3.96 -4.88
CA THR A 240 -10.13 -3.01 -3.97
C THR A 240 -11.60 -2.83 -4.32
N ASN A 241 -12.42 -2.80 -3.28
CA ASN A 241 -13.77 -2.22 -3.27
C ASN A 241 -13.82 -1.20 -2.12
N PRO A 242 -14.91 -0.40 -1.97
CA PRO A 242 -14.97 0.61 -0.92
C PRO A 242 -14.65 0.07 0.48
N GLN A 243 -15.21 -1.10 0.83
CA GLN A 243 -14.99 -1.76 2.11
C GLN A 243 -13.53 -2.21 2.31
N SER A 244 -12.93 -2.91 1.34
CA SER A 244 -11.56 -3.43 1.47
C SER A 244 -10.51 -2.32 1.40
N LYS A 245 -10.82 -1.22 0.70
CA LYS A 245 -10.01 0.00 0.73
C LYS A 245 -10.09 0.66 2.10
N TYR A 246 -11.29 0.77 2.68
CA TYR A 246 -11.48 1.29 4.03
C TYR A 246 -10.70 0.46 5.05
N GLU A 247 -10.86 -0.87 5.05
CA GLU A 247 -10.15 -1.78 5.97
C GLU A 247 -8.64 -1.66 5.85
N LEU A 248 -8.12 -1.54 4.63
CA LEU A 248 -6.70 -1.33 4.38
C LEU A 248 -6.20 0.00 4.98
N LEU A 249 -6.93 1.09 4.76
CA LEU A 249 -6.55 2.42 5.25
C LEU A 249 -6.67 2.52 6.77
N ALA A 250 -7.72 1.95 7.37
CA ALA A 250 -7.90 1.90 8.82
C ALA A 250 -6.81 1.05 9.51
N LEU A 251 -6.44 -0.09 8.91
CA LEU A 251 -5.31 -0.88 9.40
C LEU A 251 -4.00 -0.08 9.28
N TYR A 252 -3.82 0.66 8.20
CA TYR A 252 -2.62 1.45 7.99
C TYR A 252 -2.47 2.57 9.02
N ASP A 253 -3.53 3.33 9.31
CA ASP A 253 -3.53 4.36 10.35
C ASP A 253 -3.17 3.78 11.73
N ARG A 254 -3.79 2.66 12.10
CA ARG A 254 -3.47 1.95 13.35
C ARG A 254 -2.00 1.56 13.42
N ILE A 255 -1.45 1.01 12.33
CA ILE A 255 -0.06 0.55 12.29
C ILE A 255 0.91 1.75 12.35
N LEU A 256 0.58 2.89 11.74
CA LEU A 256 1.36 4.13 11.86
C LEU A 256 1.36 4.62 13.31
N ALA A 257 0.19 4.72 13.93
CA ALA A 257 0.03 5.26 15.29
C ALA A 257 0.80 4.44 16.35
N HIS A 258 0.85 3.11 16.20
CA HIS A 258 1.57 2.22 17.12
C HIS A 258 3.03 1.96 16.73
N GLY A 259 3.56 2.63 15.70
CA GLY A 259 4.94 2.46 15.24
C GLY A 259 5.25 1.10 14.58
N GLY A 260 4.23 0.34 14.19
CA GLY A 260 4.37 -0.94 13.48
C GLY A 260 4.76 -0.77 11.99
N TYR A 261 4.71 0.45 11.48
CA TYR A 261 5.26 0.83 10.19
C TYR A 261 5.87 2.21 10.27
N ILE A 262 7.11 2.33 9.79
CA ILE A 262 7.81 3.61 9.74
C ILE A 262 7.87 4.07 8.30
N ASN A 263 7.14 5.14 7.99
CA ASN A 263 7.26 5.90 6.76
C ASN A 263 8.26 7.06 6.97
N HIS A 264 9.16 7.26 6.01
CA HIS A 264 10.18 8.32 6.02
C HIS A 264 9.85 9.45 5.06
#